data_AF-R7MYU7-F1
#
_entry.id   AF-R7MYU7-F1
#
_cell.length_a   1.000
_cell.length_b   1.000
_cell.length_c   1.000
_cell.angle_alpha   90.00
_cell.angle_beta   90.00
_cell.angle_gamma   90.00
#
_symmetry.space_group_name_H-M   'P 1'
#
loop_
_entity.id
_entity.type
_entity.pdbx_description
1 polymer ?
#
loop_
_entity_poly.entity_id
_entity_poly.type
_entity_poly.pdbx_seq_one_letter_code
_entity_poly.pdbx_strand_id
1 'polypeptide(L)'
;MIPSFAVGRTQEILYFLRKIKEEKLIKNHEDFPVYVDSPLAVEATGIFHKNELDCFDEDAMALVKKGINPIAFPGLRLSITSDESKAINFENTPKVILSASGMCEAGRIRHHLKHNLWRPECTILFVGYQAVGTLGRVLVEGIDEVKLFGEPIQVRASIKTLAGLSGHADKNGLIEWVSAFAEKPRRVFVVHGEDSVCKSFVECLQVEHGLKAYAPYSGTVFNLLTNKLEYEAQPIPVAKKKVRTGADVFSRLLAAGQRLLTIIHKNEGCANKDLAKFADQVTALCDKWDRDI
;
A
#
# COMPACT_ATOMS: atom_id res chain seq x y z
N MET A 1 -2.86 3.59 10.55
CA MET A 1 -1.92 2.50 10.22
C MET A 1 -1.25 2.83 8.89
N ILE A 2 0.04 2.56 8.77
CA ILE A 2 0.89 2.94 7.64
C ILE A 2 1.63 1.68 7.16
N PRO A 3 1.20 1.06 6.04
CA PRO A 3 1.98 0.03 5.37
C PRO A 3 3.30 0.62 4.88
N SER A 4 4.43 0.04 5.27
CA SER A 4 5.75 0.57 4.94
C SER A 4 6.76 -0.54 4.65
N PHE A 5 7.71 -0.27 3.75
CA PHE A 5 8.87 -1.16 3.60
C PHE A 5 9.78 -1.06 4.83
N ALA A 6 10.34 -2.20 5.22
CA ALA A 6 11.15 -2.31 6.43
C ALA A 6 12.39 -1.41 6.41
N VAL A 7 12.96 -1.21 5.21
CA VAL A 7 14.15 -0.39 4.97
C VAL A 7 13.75 0.84 4.13
N GLY A 8 14.29 2.01 4.48
CA GLY A 8 14.03 3.30 3.83
C GLY A 8 12.75 3.94 4.33
N ARG A 9 11.59 3.48 3.82
CA ARG A 9 10.29 4.14 4.04
C ARG A 9 9.92 4.25 5.52
N THR A 10 10.19 3.21 6.30
CA THR A 10 9.90 3.24 7.74
C THR A 10 10.72 4.31 8.45
N GLN A 11 12.01 4.42 8.13
CA GLN A 11 12.92 5.38 8.74
C GLN A 11 12.57 6.82 8.36
N GLU A 12 12.21 7.09 7.11
CA GLU A 12 11.73 8.42 6.70
C GLU A 12 10.46 8.82 7.46
N ILE A 13 9.49 7.90 7.62
CA ILE A 13 8.27 8.19 8.38
C ILE A 13 8.58 8.43 9.86
N LEU A 14 9.51 7.67 10.45
CA LEU A 14 9.96 7.92 11.83
C LEU A 14 10.57 9.32 11.99
N TYR A 15 11.38 9.76 11.02
CA TYR A 15 11.95 11.11 11.00
C TYR A 15 10.85 12.20 11.00
N PHE A 16 9.84 12.07 10.14
CA PHE A 16 8.72 13.02 10.11
C PHE A 16 7.86 12.97 11.39
N LEU A 17 7.61 11.78 11.93
CA LEU A 17 6.88 11.63 13.20
C LEU A 17 7.63 12.26 14.38
N ARG A 18 8.97 12.17 14.41
CA ARG A 18 9.80 12.90 15.38
C ARG A 18 9.56 14.40 15.28
N LYS A 19 9.64 14.96 14.06
CA LYS A 19 9.42 16.39 13.79
C LYS A 19 8.03 16.84 14.23
N ILE A 20 6.99 16.07 13.89
CA ILE A 20 5.60 16.34 14.30
C ILE A 20 5.47 16.43 15.82
N LYS A 21 6.13 15.54 16.57
CA LYS A 21 6.11 15.52 18.04
C LYS A 21 6.92 16.67 18.63
N GLU A 22 8.12 16.90 18.12
CA GLU A 22 9.02 17.95 18.59
C GLU A 22 8.42 19.35 18.38
N GLU A 23 7.79 19.59 17.23
CA GLU A 23 7.11 20.85 16.90
C GLU A 23 5.68 20.93 17.46
N LYS A 24 5.21 19.90 18.17
CA LYS A 24 3.86 19.83 18.78
C LYS A 24 2.73 20.14 17.79
N LEU A 25 2.83 19.61 16.58
CA LEU A 25 1.87 19.90 15.51
C LEU A 25 0.47 19.29 15.75
N ILE A 26 0.36 18.35 16.69
CA ILE A 26 -0.90 17.68 17.05
C ILE A 26 -1.31 18.12 18.46
N LYS A 27 -2.50 18.71 18.60
CA LYS A 27 -3.07 19.10 19.90
C LYS A 27 -3.87 17.95 20.51
N ASN A 28 -3.92 17.88 21.83
CA ASN A 28 -4.65 16.88 22.64
C ASN A 28 -4.15 15.42 22.55
N HIS A 29 -3.23 15.14 21.63
CA HIS A 29 -2.62 13.82 21.45
C HIS A 29 -1.11 13.93 21.18
N GLU A 30 -0.41 14.89 21.79
CA GLU A 30 1.03 15.16 21.57
C GLU A 30 1.90 13.90 21.74
N ASP A 31 1.57 13.06 22.73
CA ASP A 31 2.35 11.87 23.11
C ASP A 31 1.85 10.56 22.50
N PHE A 32 1.14 10.61 21.37
CA PHE A 32 0.60 9.41 20.72
C PHE A 32 1.67 8.32 20.52
N PRO A 33 1.40 7.04 20.86
CA PRO A 33 2.37 5.97 20.68
C PRO A 33 2.53 5.62 19.20
N VAL A 34 3.77 5.34 18.82
CA VAL A 34 4.15 4.88 17.46
C VAL A 34 4.75 3.49 17.58
N TYR A 35 4.18 2.53 16.89
CA TYR A 35 4.65 1.16 16.86
C TYR A 35 5.33 0.86 15.53
N VAL A 36 6.54 0.30 15.58
CA VAL A 36 7.19 -0.35 14.44
C VAL A 36 7.04 -1.85 14.62
N ASP A 37 6.14 -2.46 13.86
CA ASP A 37 5.81 -3.87 13.93
C ASP A 37 6.31 -4.64 12.71
N SER A 38 7.62 -4.88 12.71
CA SER A 38 8.31 -5.71 11.73
C SER A 38 9.71 -6.04 12.28
N PRO A 39 10.06 -7.32 12.51
CA PRO A 39 11.39 -7.68 12.97
C PRO A 39 12.49 -7.12 12.06
N LEU A 40 12.27 -7.22 10.74
CA LEU A 40 13.20 -6.67 9.74
C LEU A 40 13.30 -5.14 9.83
N ALA A 41 12.20 -4.42 10.07
CA ALA A 41 12.25 -2.96 10.21
C ALA A 41 12.98 -2.54 11.49
N VAL A 42 12.82 -3.31 12.58
CA VAL A 42 13.53 -3.09 13.83
C VAL A 42 15.04 -3.30 13.63
N GLU A 43 15.44 -4.41 13.00
CA GLU A 43 16.85 -4.67 12.67
C GLU A 43 17.43 -3.60 11.74
N ALA A 44 16.71 -3.22 10.69
CA ALA A 44 17.11 -2.17 9.77
C ALA A 44 17.30 -0.82 10.48
N THR A 45 16.40 -0.47 11.39
CA THR A 45 16.52 0.76 12.21
C THR A 45 17.78 0.73 13.07
N GLY A 46 18.14 -0.45 13.62
CA GLY A 46 19.41 -0.64 14.32
C GLY A 46 20.64 -0.47 13.42
N ILE A 47 20.56 -0.87 12.15
CA ILE A 47 21.63 -0.66 11.15
C ILE A 47 21.78 0.83 10.84
N PHE A 48 20.69 1.57 10.63
CA PHE A 48 20.73 3.02 10.39
C PHE A 48 21.47 3.75 11.53
N HIS A 49 21.16 3.41 12.78
CA HIS A 49 21.83 4.01 13.94
C HIS A 49 23.32 3.70 14.00
N LYS A 50 23.73 2.46 13.66
CA LYS A 50 25.16 2.07 13.64
C LYS A 50 25.98 2.79 12.56
N ASN A 51 25.34 3.32 11.52
CA ASN A 51 25.99 3.96 10.37
C ASN A 51 25.62 5.45 10.27
N GLU A 52 25.26 6.09 11.39
CA GLU A 52 24.74 7.46 11.40
C GLU A 52 25.76 8.50 10.94
N LEU A 53 27.06 8.22 11.00
CA LEU A 53 28.13 9.17 10.65
C LEU A 53 28.45 9.24 9.15
N ASP A 54 28.14 8.19 8.39
CA ASP A 54 28.61 8.02 7.01
C ASP A 54 27.52 8.15 5.95
N CYS A 55 26.26 7.89 6.33
CA CYS A 55 25.17 7.68 5.37
C CYS A 55 24.04 8.72 5.45
N PHE A 56 24.12 9.67 6.38
CA PHE A 56 23.06 10.66 6.62
C PHE A 56 23.32 11.95 5.84
N ASP A 57 22.24 12.62 5.45
CA ASP A 57 22.31 13.94 4.85
C ASP A 57 22.72 15.01 5.88
N GLU A 58 22.94 16.24 5.40
CA GLU A 58 23.42 17.34 6.25
C GLU A 58 22.45 17.67 7.41
N ASP A 59 21.14 17.60 7.14
CA ASP A 59 20.10 17.89 8.12
C ASP A 59 20.05 16.83 9.24
N ALA A 60 20.07 15.55 8.88
CA ALA A 60 20.12 14.46 9.85
C ALA A 60 21.46 14.46 10.61
N MET A 61 22.57 14.76 9.94
CA MET A 61 23.88 14.92 10.60
C MET A 61 23.90 16.09 11.59
N ALA A 62 23.18 17.17 11.33
CA ALA A 62 23.05 18.29 12.27
C ALA A 62 22.35 17.88 13.58
N LEU A 63 21.41 16.92 13.52
CA LEU A 63 20.78 16.34 14.71
C LEU A 63 21.74 15.40 15.45
N VAL A 64 22.41 14.50 14.73
CA VAL A 64 23.39 13.56 15.29
C VAL A 64 24.50 14.30 16.04
N LYS A 65 25.04 15.39 15.45
CA LYS A 65 26.05 16.25 16.09
C LYS A 65 25.58 16.92 17.39
N LYS A 66 24.27 17.07 17.59
CA LYS A 66 23.66 17.57 18.84
C LYS A 66 23.34 16.45 19.84
N GLY A 67 23.69 15.19 19.52
CA GLY A 67 23.33 14.02 20.32
C GLY A 67 21.86 13.61 20.18
N ILE A 68 21.17 14.07 19.15
CA ILE A 68 19.75 13.78 18.90
C ILE A 68 19.66 12.68 17.84
N ASN A 69 19.02 11.56 18.20
CA ASN A 69 18.74 10.50 17.23
C ASN A 69 17.63 10.95 16.25
N PRO A 70 17.87 10.98 14.92
CA PRO A 70 16.91 11.51 13.95
C PRO A 70 15.60 10.72 13.81
N ILE A 71 15.57 9.45 14.25
CA ILE A 71 14.45 8.53 14.03
C ILE A 71 13.92 7.93 15.35
N ALA A 72 14.40 8.39 16.50
CA ALA A 72 13.90 7.99 17.82
C ALA A 72 13.24 9.17 18.54
N PHE A 73 12.20 8.87 19.33
CA PHE A 73 11.45 9.86 20.09
C PHE A 73 10.62 9.19 21.21
N PRO A 74 10.19 9.95 22.24
CA PRO A 74 9.31 9.43 23.27
C PRO A 74 8.01 8.83 22.69
N GLY A 75 7.68 7.62 23.13
CA GLY A 75 6.51 6.86 22.68
C GLY A 75 6.74 6.01 21.42
N LEU A 76 7.95 5.97 20.86
CA LEU A 76 8.34 4.96 19.86
C LEU A 76 8.48 3.59 20.55
N ARG A 77 7.78 2.58 20.02
CA ARG A 77 7.75 1.19 20.52
C ARG A 77 8.11 0.24 19.39
N LEU A 78 9.10 -0.61 19.62
CA LEU A 78 9.54 -1.62 18.65
C LEU A 78 8.92 -2.96 19.03
N SER A 79 8.24 -3.62 18.09
CA SER A 79 7.58 -4.91 18.30
C SER A 79 8.32 -6.00 17.52
N ILE A 80 8.92 -6.94 18.25
CA ILE A 80 9.79 -7.99 17.70
C ILE A 80 9.07 -9.34 17.72
N THR A 81 8.25 -9.60 18.75
CA THR A 81 7.57 -10.89 18.91
C THR A 81 6.18 -10.92 18.28
N SER A 82 5.65 -12.12 18.07
CA SER A 82 4.27 -12.30 17.58
C SER A 82 3.24 -11.83 18.61
N ASP A 83 3.51 -12.02 19.90
CA ASP A 83 2.55 -11.66 20.94
C ASP A 83 2.51 -10.16 21.18
N GLU A 84 3.64 -9.46 21.08
CA GLU A 84 3.66 -7.99 21.00
C GLU A 84 2.83 -7.48 19.82
N SER A 85 3.03 -8.03 18.62
CA SER A 85 2.27 -7.68 17.42
C SER A 85 0.76 -7.87 17.59
N LYS A 86 0.34 -9.00 18.18
CA LYS A 86 -1.07 -9.27 18.50
C LYS A 86 -1.60 -8.25 19.50
N ALA A 87 -0.87 -7.98 20.59
CA ALA A 87 -1.29 -7.06 21.64
C ALA A 87 -1.58 -5.66 21.10
N ILE A 88 -0.82 -5.19 20.10
CA ILE A 88 -1.07 -3.89 19.43
C ILE A 88 -2.50 -3.80 18.87
N ASN A 89 -3.07 -4.89 18.35
CA ASN A 89 -4.41 -4.88 17.77
C ASN A 89 -5.53 -4.73 18.81
N PHE A 90 -5.26 -5.05 20.08
CA PHE A 90 -6.23 -4.97 21.17
C PHE A 90 -6.09 -3.70 22.02
N GLU A 91 -5.10 -2.88 21.74
CA GLU A 91 -4.87 -1.62 22.44
C GLU A 91 -5.77 -0.52 21.84
N ASN A 92 -6.70 0.01 22.64
CA ASN A 92 -7.72 0.96 22.16
C ASN A 92 -7.24 2.42 22.12
N THR A 93 -6.08 2.73 22.71
CA THR A 93 -5.51 4.09 22.63
C THR A 93 -5.23 4.50 21.17
N PRO A 94 -5.53 5.74 20.75
CA PRO A 94 -5.14 6.24 19.43
C PRO A 94 -3.63 6.08 19.22
N LYS A 95 -3.23 5.43 18.12
CA LYS A 95 -1.83 5.06 17.88
C LYS A 95 -1.48 5.08 16.39
N VAL A 96 -0.20 5.18 16.09
CA VAL A 96 0.35 4.91 14.76
C VAL A 96 0.99 3.53 14.75
N ILE A 97 0.71 2.76 13.70
CA ILE A 97 1.34 1.44 13.46
C ILE A 97 2.02 1.50 12.11
N LEU A 98 3.33 1.33 12.10
CA LEU A 98 4.18 1.12 10.93
C LEU A 98 4.44 -0.38 10.82
N SER A 99 4.02 -1.01 9.74
CA SER A 99 4.21 -2.46 9.58
C SER A 99 4.52 -2.83 8.13
N ALA A 100 5.37 -3.84 7.98
CA ALA A 100 5.75 -4.41 6.70
C ALA A 100 4.82 -5.56 6.30
N SER A 101 4.60 -5.83 5.01
CA SER A 101 5.20 -5.16 3.82
C SER A 101 4.44 -3.92 3.32
N GLY A 102 5.16 -3.00 2.67
CA GLY A 102 4.62 -1.71 2.18
C GLY A 102 3.55 -1.78 1.08
N MET A 103 3.36 -2.96 0.48
CA MET A 103 2.31 -3.22 -0.51
C MET A 103 1.21 -4.19 -0.01
N CYS A 104 1.23 -4.52 1.29
CA CYS A 104 0.23 -5.35 1.96
C CYS A 104 0.13 -6.82 1.49
N GLU A 105 1.13 -7.33 0.76
CA GLU A 105 1.10 -8.69 0.21
C GLU A 105 1.32 -9.77 1.27
N ALA A 106 2.23 -9.51 2.20
CA ALA A 106 2.65 -10.45 3.23
C ALA A 106 3.09 -9.73 4.51
N GLY A 107 3.19 -10.50 5.60
CA GLY A 107 3.68 -10.05 6.89
C GLY A 107 2.58 -9.60 7.86
N ARG A 108 3.03 -9.00 8.97
CA ARG A 108 2.17 -8.56 10.10
C ARG A 108 1.14 -7.51 9.67
N ILE A 109 1.45 -6.74 8.63
CA ILE A 109 0.51 -5.77 8.04
C ILE A 109 -0.86 -6.38 7.70
N ARG A 110 -0.91 -7.65 7.25
CA ARG A 110 -2.18 -8.32 6.92
C ARG A 110 -3.03 -8.53 8.17
N HIS A 111 -2.41 -8.84 9.30
CA HIS A 111 -3.11 -8.96 10.58
C HIS A 111 -3.62 -7.61 11.05
N HIS A 112 -2.81 -6.55 10.95
CA HIS A 112 -3.28 -5.21 11.27
C HIS A 112 -4.42 -4.75 10.34
N LEU A 113 -4.36 -5.03 9.05
CA LEU A 113 -5.46 -4.77 8.12
C LEU A 113 -6.73 -5.50 8.54
N LYS A 114 -6.63 -6.79 8.91
CA LYS A 114 -7.79 -7.57 9.42
C LYS A 114 -8.49 -6.88 10.59
N HIS A 115 -7.73 -6.30 11.52
CA HIS A 115 -8.30 -5.67 12.72
C HIS A 115 -8.74 -4.21 12.51
N ASN A 116 -8.27 -3.53 11.46
CA ASN A 116 -8.47 -2.09 11.31
C ASN A 116 -9.26 -1.68 10.06
N LEU A 117 -9.34 -2.50 9.00
CA LEU A 117 -10.03 -2.10 7.76
C LEU A 117 -11.52 -1.84 7.95
N TRP A 118 -12.19 -2.57 8.84
CA TRP A 118 -13.63 -2.45 9.07
C TRP A 118 -14.01 -1.31 10.04
N ARG A 119 -13.01 -0.60 10.59
CA ARG A 119 -13.18 0.44 11.59
C ARG A 119 -13.19 1.82 10.94
N PRO A 120 -14.31 2.56 10.93
CA PRO A 120 -14.41 3.85 10.24
C PRO A 120 -13.53 4.96 10.85
N GLU A 121 -13.18 4.84 12.13
CA GLU A 121 -12.27 5.77 12.81
C GLU A 121 -10.79 5.55 12.44
N CYS A 122 -10.46 4.45 11.77
CA CYS A 122 -9.10 4.14 11.34
C CYS A 122 -8.78 4.77 9.98
N THR A 123 -7.51 5.10 9.79
CA THR A 123 -6.96 5.47 8.48
C THR A 123 -5.85 4.51 8.08
N ILE A 124 -5.90 4.02 6.84
CA ILE A 124 -4.80 3.31 6.18
C ILE A 124 -4.10 4.31 5.26
N LEU A 125 -2.88 4.68 5.61
CA LEU A 125 -2.10 5.67 4.89
C LEU A 125 -0.98 5.00 4.12
N PHE A 126 -1.12 4.95 2.80
CA PHE A 126 -0.09 4.47 1.88
C PHE A 126 0.93 5.56 1.59
N VAL A 127 2.21 5.25 1.79
CA VAL A 127 3.34 6.21 1.70
C VAL A 127 4.31 5.86 0.57
N GLY A 128 3.85 5.08 -0.40
CA GLY A 128 4.65 4.65 -1.55
C GLY A 128 3.79 4.04 -2.64
N TYR A 129 4.38 3.86 -3.82
CA TYR A 129 3.71 3.28 -4.98
C TYR A 129 3.17 1.87 -4.67
N GLN A 130 1.98 1.57 -5.19
CA GLN A 130 1.30 0.30 -5.03
C GLN A 130 1.23 -0.40 -6.39
N ALA A 131 1.95 -1.51 -6.53
CA ALA A 131 2.05 -2.23 -7.79
C ALA A 131 0.74 -2.94 -8.16
N VAL A 132 0.45 -3.01 -9.46
CA VAL A 132 -0.73 -3.70 -9.99
C VAL A 132 -0.75 -5.16 -9.51
N GLY A 133 -1.91 -5.60 -9.02
CA GLY A 133 -2.10 -6.96 -8.52
C GLY A 133 -1.80 -7.16 -7.04
N THR A 134 -1.33 -6.12 -6.33
CA THR A 134 -1.15 -6.15 -4.88
C THR A 134 -2.43 -5.78 -4.13
N LEU A 135 -2.59 -6.27 -2.90
CA LEU A 135 -3.68 -5.85 -2.02
C LEU A 135 -3.67 -4.34 -1.76
N GLY A 136 -2.49 -3.74 -1.59
CA GLY A 136 -2.37 -2.31 -1.38
C GLY A 136 -2.92 -1.51 -2.57
N ARG A 137 -2.68 -1.96 -3.80
CA ARG A 137 -3.24 -1.32 -5.00
C ARG A 137 -4.77 -1.42 -5.05
N VAL A 138 -5.32 -2.60 -4.76
CA VAL A 138 -6.76 -2.82 -4.74
C VAL A 138 -7.46 -1.94 -3.69
N LEU A 139 -6.83 -1.73 -2.53
CA LEU A 139 -7.34 -0.82 -1.49
C LEU A 139 -7.32 0.65 -1.94
N VAL A 140 -6.22 1.09 -2.58
CA VAL A 140 -6.11 2.47 -3.11
C VAL A 140 -7.11 2.74 -4.23
N GLU A 141 -7.45 1.72 -5.03
CA GLU A 141 -8.47 1.82 -6.09
C GLU A 141 -9.91 1.85 -5.57
N GLY A 142 -10.12 1.75 -4.25
CA GLY A 142 -11.42 2.00 -3.62
C GLY A 142 -12.33 0.77 -3.56
N ILE A 143 -11.77 -0.43 -3.37
CA ILE A 143 -12.60 -1.62 -3.13
C ILE A 143 -13.38 -1.51 -1.80
N ASP A 144 -14.64 -1.94 -1.79
CA ASP A 144 -15.48 -1.93 -0.59
C ASP A 144 -15.30 -3.18 0.29
N GLU A 145 -14.79 -4.29 -0.26
CA GLU A 145 -14.58 -5.53 0.47
C GLU A 145 -13.31 -6.27 -0.01
N VAL A 146 -12.50 -6.77 0.92
CA VAL A 146 -11.33 -7.60 0.63
C VAL A 146 -11.38 -8.91 1.38
N LYS A 147 -10.77 -9.96 0.82
CA LYS A 147 -10.62 -11.25 1.50
C LYS A 147 -9.26 -11.35 2.18
N LEU A 148 -9.25 -11.43 3.50
CA LEU A 148 -8.03 -11.63 4.31
C LEU A 148 -8.18 -12.89 5.17
N PHE A 149 -7.20 -13.79 5.10
CA PHE A 149 -7.19 -15.06 5.85
C PHE A 149 -8.44 -15.94 5.64
N GLY A 150 -9.04 -15.88 4.45
CA GLY A 150 -10.25 -16.64 4.15
C GLY A 150 -11.55 -15.92 4.52
N GLU A 151 -11.47 -14.79 5.22
CA GLU A 151 -12.63 -14.03 5.71
C GLU A 151 -12.87 -12.77 4.84
N PRO A 152 -14.12 -12.46 4.49
CA PRO A 152 -14.47 -11.19 3.87
C PRO A 152 -14.40 -10.06 4.91
N ILE A 153 -13.79 -8.93 4.55
CA ILE A 153 -13.61 -7.77 5.41
C ILE A 153 -14.05 -6.53 4.65
N GLN A 154 -15.06 -5.87 5.20
CA GLN A 154 -15.58 -4.60 4.71
C GLN A 154 -14.55 -3.49 4.94
N VAL A 155 -14.30 -2.68 3.92
CA VAL A 155 -13.37 -1.55 3.97
C VAL A 155 -14.17 -0.31 4.37
N ARG A 156 -14.12 0.02 5.66
CA ARG A 156 -14.75 1.23 6.22
C ARG A 156 -13.73 2.27 6.68
N ALA A 157 -12.49 1.85 6.92
CA ALA A 157 -11.39 2.73 7.24
C ALA A 157 -11.11 3.70 6.09
N SER A 158 -10.67 4.91 6.43
CA SER A 158 -10.27 5.88 5.42
C SER A 158 -9.00 5.42 4.72
N ILE A 159 -9.03 5.30 3.39
CA ILE A 159 -7.84 5.02 2.59
C ILE A 159 -7.26 6.34 2.09
N LYS A 160 -5.99 6.60 2.44
CA LYS A 160 -5.26 7.80 2.04
C LYS A 160 -3.92 7.44 1.42
N THR A 161 -3.45 8.28 0.51
CA THR A 161 -2.13 8.15 -0.10
C THR A 161 -1.37 9.46 0.10
N LEU A 162 -0.15 9.36 0.63
CA LEU A 162 0.76 10.49 0.73
C LEU A 162 1.72 10.45 -0.45
N ALA A 163 1.51 11.36 -1.40
CA ALA A 163 2.41 11.55 -2.54
C ALA A 163 3.72 12.21 -2.11
N GLY A 164 4.79 12.00 -2.89
CA GLY A 164 6.07 12.70 -2.69
C GLY A 164 7.02 12.09 -1.69
N LEU A 165 6.62 11.01 -1.00
CA LEU A 165 7.54 10.28 -0.15
C LEU A 165 8.34 9.22 -0.92
N SER A 166 7.88 8.69 -2.06
CA SER A 166 8.60 7.61 -2.78
C SER A 166 10.09 7.93 -2.97
N GLY A 167 10.99 7.00 -2.64
CA GLY A 167 12.44 7.12 -2.88
C GLY A 167 12.82 7.04 -4.36
N HIS A 168 11.86 7.31 -5.24
CA HIS A 168 12.00 7.37 -6.68
C HIS A 168 11.82 8.83 -7.08
N ALA A 169 12.73 9.34 -7.91
CA ALA A 169 12.56 10.62 -8.56
C ALA A 169 11.29 10.62 -9.42
N ASP A 170 10.60 11.76 -9.45
CA ASP A 170 9.48 11.96 -10.38
C ASP A 170 9.99 12.17 -11.82
N LYS A 171 9.07 12.39 -12.78
CA LYS A 171 9.42 12.62 -14.18
C LYS A 171 10.47 13.73 -14.32
N ASN A 172 10.28 14.84 -13.60
CA ASN A 172 11.13 16.01 -13.72
C ASN A 172 12.50 15.77 -13.10
N GLY A 173 12.58 15.11 -11.94
CA GLY A 173 13.83 14.72 -11.31
C GLY A 173 14.63 13.74 -12.17
N LEU A 174 13.98 12.79 -12.86
CA LEU A 174 14.67 11.91 -13.81
C LEU A 174 15.24 12.67 -15.02
N ILE A 175 14.48 13.65 -15.54
CA ILE A 175 14.93 14.53 -16.64
C ILE A 175 16.09 15.39 -16.20
N GLU A 176 16.02 15.99 -15.01
CA GLU A 176 17.10 16.79 -14.44
C GLU A 176 18.36 15.95 -14.28
N TRP A 177 18.24 14.75 -13.70
CA TRP A 177 19.35 13.83 -13.51
C TRP A 177 20.05 13.44 -14.83
N VAL A 178 19.29 12.99 -15.83
CA VAL A 178 19.89 12.62 -17.13
C VAL A 178 20.43 13.84 -17.90
N SER A 179 19.88 15.03 -17.63
CA SER A 179 20.33 16.27 -18.23
C SER A 179 21.57 16.86 -17.55
N ALA A 180 21.86 16.49 -16.31
CA ALA A 180 23.00 17.00 -15.56
C ALA A 180 24.37 16.45 -16.03
N PHE A 181 24.39 15.38 -16.84
CA PHE A 181 25.64 14.85 -17.39
C PHE A 181 26.31 15.86 -18.34
N ALA A 182 27.58 16.16 -18.07
CA ALA A 182 28.41 17.05 -18.89
C ALA A 182 28.58 16.49 -20.31
N GLU A 183 28.93 15.21 -20.43
CA GLU A 183 28.87 14.46 -21.69
C GLU A 183 27.55 13.69 -21.74
N LYS A 184 26.72 13.99 -22.75
CA LYS A 184 25.41 13.34 -22.88
C LYS A 184 25.56 11.85 -23.19
N PRO A 185 24.75 10.98 -22.57
CA PRO A 185 24.80 9.56 -22.86
C PRO A 185 24.44 9.29 -24.32
N ARG A 186 25.22 8.41 -24.98
CA ARG A 186 24.97 8.00 -26.37
C ARG A 186 23.62 7.29 -26.55
N ARG A 187 23.13 6.66 -25.49
CA ARG A 187 21.85 5.97 -25.40
C ARG A 187 21.37 5.94 -23.94
N VAL A 188 20.07 6.04 -23.71
CA VAL A 188 19.41 5.87 -22.41
C VAL A 188 18.49 4.64 -22.48
N PHE A 189 18.56 3.76 -21.50
CA PHE A 189 17.65 2.61 -21.38
C PHE A 189 16.68 2.86 -20.22
N VAL A 190 15.38 2.92 -20.53
CA VAL A 190 14.32 3.14 -19.54
C VAL A 190 13.79 1.78 -19.09
N VAL A 191 13.91 1.48 -17.81
CA VAL A 191 13.55 0.20 -17.19
C VAL A 191 12.79 0.44 -15.88
N HIS A 192 12.32 -0.63 -15.24
CA HIS A 192 11.68 -0.59 -13.91
C HIS A 192 10.48 0.37 -13.82
N GLY A 193 9.59 0.34 -14.82
CA GLY A 193 8.31 1.04 -14.81
C GLY A 193 7.24 0.26 -15.56
N GLU A 194 5.98 0.67 -15.44
CA GLU A 194 4.89 0.10 -16.24
C GLU A 194 5.14 0.35 -17.73
N ASP A 195 4.76 -0.59 -18.61
CA ASP A 195 5.03 -0.52 -20.05
C ASP A 195 4.61 0.82 -20.68
N SER A 196 3.41 1.31 -20.35
CA SER A 196 2.88 2.59 -20.85
C SER A 196 3.71 3.78 -20.35
N VAL A 197 4.14 3.75 -19.09
CA VAL A 197 4.96 4.79 -18.46
C VAL A 197 6.36 4.81 -19.07
N CYS A 198 7.01 3.66 -19.21
CA CYS A 198 8.32 3.53 -19.84
C CYS A 198 8.29 4.04 -21.29
N LYS A 199 7.26 3.63 -22.06
CA LYS A 199 7.09 4.07 -23.46
C LYS A 199 6.90 5.58 -23.56
N SER A 200 6.03 6.16 -22.73
CA SER A 200 5.79 7.61 -22.71
C SER A 200 7.04 8.38 -22.28
N PHE A 201 7.81 7.86 -21.33
CA PHE A 201 9.04 8.51 -20.88
C PHE A 201 10.15 8.44 -21.94
N VAL A 202 10.28 7.32 -22.67
CA VAL A 202 11.18 7.22 -23.83
C VAL A 202 10.84 8.26 -24.89
N GLU A 203 9.56 8.42 -25.22
CA GLU A 203 9.10 9.42 -26.19
C GLU A 203 9.45 10.84 -25.73
N CYS A 204 9.20 11.16 -24.46
CA CYS A 204 9.59 12.44 -23.86
C CYS A 204 11.10 12.70 -24.00
N LEU A 205 11.95 11.73 -23.64
CA LEU A 205 13.42 11.86 -23.76
C LEU A 205 13.86 12.07 -25.20
N GLN A 206 13.23 11.40 -26.17
CA GLN A 206 13.56 11.51 -27.59
C GLN A 206 13.09 12.83 -28.20
N VAL A 207 11.83 13.18 -27.99
CA VAL A 207 11.17 14.31 -28.67
C VAL A 207 11.50 15.63 -27.99
N GLU A 208 11.39 15.70 -26.66
CA GLU A 208 11.54 16.94 -25.91
C GLU A 208 13.00 17.25 -25.56
N HIS A 209 13.83 16.21 -25.37
CA HIS A 209 15.21 16.35 -24.89
C HIS A 209 16.29 15.89 -25.88
N GLY A 210 15.91 15.38 -27.05
CA GLY A 210 16.85 14.95 -28.10
C GLY A 210 17.75 13.78 -27.71
N LEU A 211 17.41 13.02 -26.67
CA LEU A 211 18.18 11.89 -26.17
C LEU A 211 17.75 10.59 -26.86
N LYS A 212 18.73 9.79 -27.28
CA LYS A 212 18.44 8.46 -27.84
C LYS A 212 18.01 7.51 -26.73
N ALA A 213 16.71 7.37 -26.48
CA ALA A 213 16.17 6.49 -25.45
C ALA A 213 15.57 5.19 -26.02
N TYR A 214 15.45 4.15 -25.19
CA TYR A 214 14.78 2.88 -25.50
C TYR A 214 14.30 2.18 -24.23
N ALA A 215 13.15 1.52 -24.27
CA ALA A 215 12.64 0.72 -23.16
C ALA A 215 12.69 -0.77 -23.54
N PRO A 216 13.74 -1.53 -23.15
CA PRO A 216 13.88 -2.92 -23.53
C PRO A 216 12.89 -3.82 -22.77
N TYR A 217 12.35 -4.82 -23.47
CA TYR A 217 11.67 -5.93 -22.80
C TYR A 217 12.67 -6.91 -22.18
N SER A 218 12.27 -7.59 -21.11
CA SER A 218 13.08 -8.63 -20.46
C SER A 218 13.58 -9.67 -21.45
N GLY A 219 14.89 -9.90 -21.48
CA GLY A 219 15.56 -10.81 -22.42
C GLY A 219 16.11 -10.15 -23.68
N THR A 220 15.87 -8.86 -23.89
CA THR A 220 16.48 -8.08 -24.99
C THR A 220 18.00 -7.99 -24.81
N VAL A 221 18.76 -8.19 -25.90
CA VAL A 221 20.23 -8.14 -25.90
C VAL A 221 20.70 -6.94 -26.73
N PHE A 222 21.53 -6.10 -26.12
CA PHE A 222 22.07 -4.91 -26.74
C PHE A 222 23.59 -4.85 -26.58
N ASN A 223 24.29 -4.59 -27.67
CA ASN A 223 25.74 -4.44 -27.69
C ASN A 223 26.13 -2.98 -27.48
N LEU A 224 26.69 -2.68 -26.31
CA LEU A 224 27.07 -1.32 -25.94
C LEU A 224 28.30 -0.81 -26.70
N LEU A 225 29.22 -1.69 -27.12
CA LEU A 225 30.42 -1.30 -27.88
C LEU A 225 30.06 -0.85 -29.30
N THR A 226 29.20 -1.61 -29.97
CA THR A 226 28.76 -1.30 -31.34
C THR A 226 27.52 -0.40 -31.38
N ASN A 227 26.89 -0.18 -30.22
CA ASN A 227 25.62 0.53 -30.04
C ASN A 227 24.49 -0.05 -30.91
N LYS A 228 24.38 -1.38 -30.96
CA LYS A 228 23.41 -2.11 -31.78
C LYS A 228 22.56 -3.06 -30.95
N LEU A 229 21.29 -3.16 -31.34
CA LEU A 229 20.35 -4.18 -30.85
C LEU A 229 20.68 -5.50 -31.52
N GLU A 230 21.07 -6.51 -30.74
CA GLU A 230 21.40 -7.85 -31.25
C GLU A 230 20.18 -8.76 -31.26
N TYR A 231 19.31 -8.61 -30.25
CA TYR A 231 18.08 -9.38 -30.13
C TYR A 231 17.02 -8.56 -29.38
N GLU A 232 15.81 -8.47 -29.93
CA GLU A 232 14.66 -7.85 -29.27
C GLU A 232 13.70 -8.92 -28.76
N ALA A 233 13.52 -8.96 -27.43
CA ALA A 233 12.58 -9.88 -26.83
C ALA A 233 11.14 -9.42 -27.06
N GLN A 234 10.23 -10.37 -27.21
CA GLN A 234 8.80 -10.08 -27.32
C GLN A 234 8.19 -9.84 -25.93
N PRO A 235 7.23 -8.91 -25.79
CA PRO A 235 6.53 -8.70 -24.53
C PRO A 235 5.74 -9.93 -24.11
N ILE A 236 5.79 -10.28 -22.83
CA ILE A 236 4.97 -11.33 -22.24
C ILE A 236 3.89 -10.63 -21.39
N PRO A 237 2.62 -10.61 -21.82
CA PRO A 237 1.55 -10.00 -21.05
C PRO A 237 1.44 -10.67 -19.68
N VAL A 238 1.43 -9.88 -18.60
CA VAL A 238 1.13 -10.40 -17.28
C VAL A 238 -0.32 -10.89 -17.29
N ALA A 239 -0.51 -12.21 -17.15
CA ALA A 239 -1.84 -12.78 -17.03
C ALA A 239 -2.54 -12.12 -15.83
N LYS A 240 -3.60 -11.35 -16.06
CA LYS A 240 -4.48 -10.89 -14.97
C LYS A 240 -4.91 -12.15 -14.23
N LYS A 241 -4.61 -12.25 -12.93
CA LYS A 241 -5.14 -13.33 -12.10
C LYS A 241 -6.65 -13.34 -12.33
N LYS A 242 -7.16 -14.41 -12.97
CA LYS A 242 -8.60 -14.62 -13.07
C LYS A 242 -9.12 -14.63 -11.64
N VAL A 243 -9.92 -13.62 -11.29
CA VAL A 243 -10.75 -13.68 -10.09
C VAL A 243 -11.49 -15.00 -10.18
N ARG A 244 -11.28 -15.90 -9.21
CA ARG A 244 -11.86 -17.25 -9.23
C ARG A 244 -13.37 -17.12 -9.44
N THR A 245 -13.87 -17.63 -10.56
CA THR A 245 -15.28 -17.62 -10.97
C THR A 245 -16.23 -18.34 -10.00
N GLY A 246 -15.71 -19.12 -9.04
CA GLY A 246 -16.52 -19.64 -7.93
C GLY A 246 -17.00 -18.57 -6.94
N ALA A 247 -16.29 -17.44 -6.83
CA ALA A 247 -16.76 -16.29 -6.07
C ALA A 247 -17.97 -15.62 -6.74
N ASP A 248 -18.07 -15.65 -8.07
CA ASP A 248 -19.10 -14.94 -8.83
C ASP A 248 -20.52 -15.46 -8.54
N VAL A 249 -20.71 -16.78 -8.47
CA VAL A 249 -22.04 -17.36 -8.18
C VAL A 249 -22.47 -17.11 -6.74
N PHE A 250 -21.53 -17.21 -5.79
CA PHE A 250 -21.80 -16.94 -4.38
C PHE A 250 -22.03 -15.44 -4.12
N SER A 251 -21.22 -14.57 -4.72
CA SER A 251 -21.41 -13.11 -4.68
C SER A 251 -22.74 -12.71 -5.32
N ARG A 252 -23.17 -13.36 -6.41
CA ARG A 252 -24.49 -13.16 -7.00
C ARG A 252 -25.62 -13.56 -6.05
N LEU A 253 -25.47 -14.67 -5.32
CA LEU A 253 -26.43 -15.09 -4.30
C LEU A 253 -26.48 -14.09 -3.14
N LEU A 254 -25.32 -13.62 -2.66
CA LEU A 254 -25.22 -12.66 -1.58
C LEU A 254 -25.83 -11.30 -1.97
N ALA A 255 -25.59 -10.83 -3.19
CA ALA A 255 -26.19 -9.62 -3.75
C ALA A 255 -27.72 -9.75 -3.89
N ALA A 256 -28.22 -10.93 -4.27
CA ALA A 256 -29.66 -11.20 -4.30
C ALA A 256 -30.27 -11.14 -2.88
N GLY A 257 -29.57 -11.66 -1.86
CA GLY A 257 -29.97 -11.55 -0.45
C GLY A 257 -29.99 -10.10 0.06
N GLN A 258 -28.97 -9.30 -0.24
CA GLN A 258 -28.93 -7.88 0.12
C GLN A 258 -30.05 -7.08 -0.55
N ARG A 259 -30.37 -7.39 -1.81
CA ARG A 259 -31.50 -6.79 -2.51
C ARG A 259 -32.83 -7.15 -1.84
N LEU A 260 -33.00 -8.41 -1.43
CA LEU A 260 -34.19 -8.85 -0.69
C LEU A 260 -34.34 -8.09 0.63
N LEU A 261 -33.26 -7.97 1.41
CA LEU A 261 -33.24 -7.17 2.64
C LEU A 261 -33.63 -5.71 2.37
N THR A 262 -33.12 -5.10 1.31
CA THR A 262 -33.47 -3.73 0.92
C THR A 262 -34.97 -3.58 0.61
N ILE A 263 -35.57 -4.58 -0.05
CA ILE A 263 -37.01 -4.61 -0.34
C ILE A 263 -37.82 -4.77 0.94
N ILE A 264 -37.37 -5.62 1.88
CA ILE A 264 -38.03 -5.80 3.18
C ILE A 264 -38.11 -4.46 3.93
N HIS A 265 -36.99 -3.74 4.05
CA HIS A 265 -36.97 -2.43 4.72
C HIS A 265 -37.87 -1.40 4.01
N LYS A 266 -37.96 -1.44 2.67
CA LYS A 266 -38.84 -0.53 1.91
C LYS A 266 -40.34 -0.78 2.12
N ASN A 267 -40.74 -1.97 2.57
CA ASN A 267 -42.13 -2.31 2.82
C ASN A 267 -42.52 -2.07 4.29
N GLU A 268 -41.64 -1.47 5.11
CA GLU A 268 -41.97 -1.05 6.46
C GLU A 268 -43.16 -0.06 6.42
N GLY A 269 -44.29 -0.44 7.03
CA GLY A 269 -45.54 0.34 7.01
C GLY A 269 -46.56 -0.07 5.93
N CYS A 270 -46.29 -1.10 5.12
CA CYS A 270 -47.30 -1.68 4.21
C CYS A 270 -48.37 -2.49 4.96
N ALA A 271 -49.47 -2.84 4.28
CA ALA A 271 -50.58 -3.56 4.89
C ALA A 271 -50.16 -4.93 5.45
N ASN A 272 -50.56 -5.23 6.69
CA ASN A 272 -50.20 -6.46 7.41
C ASN A 272 -50.49 -7.75 6.61
N LYS A 273 -51.55 -7.76 5.80
CA LYS A 273 -51.90 -8.90 4.95
C LYS A 273 -50.86 -9.17 3.85
N ASP A 274 -50.27 -8.11 3.30
CA ASP A 274 -49.27 -8.21 2.24
C ASP A 274 -47.88 -8.53 2.83
N LEU A 275 -47.58 -7.98 4.01
CA LEU A 275 -46.39 -8.34 4.79
C LEU A 275 -46.40 -9.82 5.20
N ALA A 276 -47.54 -10.35 5.66
CA ALA A 276 -47.67 -11.76 6.01
C ALA A 276 -47.43 -12.67 4.80
N LYS A 277 -48.07 -12.37 3.65
CA LYS A 277 -47.84 -13.12 2.41
C LYS A 277 -46.39 -13.06 1.93
N PHE A 278 -45.74 -11.91 2.07
CA PHE A 278 -44.35 -11.76 1.66
C PHE A 278 -43.40 -12.54 2.59
N ALA A 279 -43.67 -12.52 3.90
CA ALA A 279 -42.95 -13.34 4.87
C ALA A 279 -43.08 -14.84 4.56
N ASP A 280 -44.30 -15.34 4.28
CA ASP A 280 -44.53 -16.75 3.93
C ASP A 280 -43.72 -17.17 2.68
N GLN A 281 -43.59 -16.29 1.68
CA GLN A 281 -42.80 -16.55 0.47
C GLN A 281 -41.30 -16.60 0.75
N VAL A 282 -40.80 -15.74 1.65
CA VAL A 282 -39.39 -15.76 2.07
C VAL A 282 -39.10 -17.01 2.89
N THR A 283 -39.97 -17.38 3.83
CA THR A 283 -39.84 -18.61 4.62
C THR A 283 -39.85 -19.85 3.73
N ALA A 284 -40.79 -19.97 2.79
CA ALA A 284 -40.83 -21.09 1.85
C ALA A 284 -39.57 -21.16 0.95
N LEU A 285 -38.98 -20.01 0.61
CA LEU A 285 -37.71 -19.96 -0.11
C LEU A 285 -36.56 -20.46 0.78
N CYS A 286 -36.51 -20.07 2.06
CA CYS A 286 -35.53 -20.56 3.02
C CYS A 286 -35.65 -22.08 3.18
N ASP A 287 -36.83 -22.60 3.51
CA ASP A 287 -37.08 -24.03 3.73
C ASP A 287 -36.70 -24.89 2.51
N LYS A 288 -36.89 -24.36 1.30
CA LYS A 288 -36.51 -25.05 0.06
C LYS A 288 -35.00 -25.21 -0.11
N TRP A 289 -34.21 -24.28 0.41
CA TRP A 289 -32.76 -24.22 0.23
C TRP A 289 -31.98 -24.53 1.50
N ASP A 290 -32.67 -24.67 2.63
CA ASP A 290 -32.13 -25.18 3.87
C ASP A 290 -31.85 -26.68 3.68
N ARG A 291 -30.59 -26.97 3.34
CA ARG A 291 -30.11 -28.34 3.23
C ARG A 291 -29.46 -28.66 4.57
N ASP A 292 -30.01 -29.64 5.28
CA ASP A 292 -29.31 -30.28 6.39
C ASP A 292 -27.95 -30.78 5.88
N ILE A 293 -26.88 -30.07 6.24
CA ILE A 293 -25.48 -30.50 6.10
C ILE A 293 -24.91 -30.63 7.51
#